data_AF-A0A7S0QLI1-F1
#
_entry.id   AF-A0A7S0QLI1-F1
#
_cell.length_a   1.000
_cell.length_b   1.000
_cell.length_c   1.000
_cell.angle_alpha   90.00
_cell.angle_beta   90.00
_cell.angle_gamma   90.00
#
_symmetry.space_group_name_H-M   'P 1'
#
loop_
_entity.id
_entity.type
_entity.pdbx_description
1 polymer ?
#
loop_
_entity_poly.entity_id
_entity_poly.type
_entity_poly.pdbx_seq_one_letter_code
_entity_poly.pdbx_strand_id
1 'polypeptide(L)'
;CMAVVSSLRLLHLTQIDEEDELELVWQCDWRMELEGLLADGGSESDIISALQEKVSVQAGHPRVVNALLFGILCDRPRAPTFFRYLTLVVRDGYAYACKQLQRLALEKFPKMNDRGAIQASLQQAQLLWLVRELVALGVLGTDKVCVSLLRQIAGGN
;
A
#
# COMPACT_ATOMS: atom_id res chain seq x y z
N CYS A 1 -25.68 10.89 -11.39
CA CYS A 1 -25.55 9.62 -10.65
C CYS A 1 -24.09 9.43 -10.28
N MET A 2 -23.69 9.91 -9.09
CA MET A 2 -22.37 9.64 -8.52
C MET A 2 -22.38 8.17 -8.09
N ALA A 3 -21.92 7.30 -8.99
CA ALA A 3 -21.71 5.91 -8.66
C ALA A 3 -20.75 5.85 -7.48
N VAL A 4 -21.15 5.08 -6.47
CA VAL A 4 -20.39 4.74 -5.27
C VAL A 4 -18.97 4.35 -5.69
N VAL A 5 -18.02 5.27 -5.56
CA VAL A 5 -16.60 4.91 -5.52
C VAL A 5 -16.52 3.98 -4.32
N SER A 6 -16.28 2.70 -4.58
CA SER A 6 -16.03 1.74 -3.52
C SER A 6 -14.86 2.31 -2.72
N SER A 7 -15.12 2.80 -1.51
CA SER A 7 -14.06 3.38 -0.67
C SER A 7 -13.08 2.25 -0.39
N LEU A 8 -11.97 2.22 -1.11
CA LEU A 8 -10.87 1.33 -0.82
C LEU A 8 -10.50 1.56 0.65
N ARG A 9 -10.46 0.48 1.43
CA ARG A 9 -10.12 0.53 2.85
C ARG A 9 -8.98 -0.42 3.14
N LEU A 10 -8.00 0.11 3.86
CA LEU A 10 -6.82 -0.60 4.32
C LEU A 10 -7.07 -1.24 5.68
N LEU A 11 -7.79 -0.56 6.58
CA LEU A 11 -8.05 -1.03 7.94
C LEU A 11 -9.52 -1.37 8.14
N HIS A 12 -9.75 -2.32 9.03
CA HIS A 12 -11.06 -2.70 9.54
C HIS A 12 -11.33 -1.92 10.83
N LEU A 13 -11.80 -0.69 10.69
CA LEU A 13 -12.21 0.17 11.81
C LEU A 13 -13.71 0.05 12.04
N THR A 14 -14.12 -0.11 13.29
CA THR A 14 -15.51 -0.08 13.74
C THR A 14 -16.03 1.36 13.82
N GLN A 15 -17.35 1.54 14.02
CA GLN A 15 -17.96 2.89 14.13
C GLN A 15 -17.48 3.69 15.35
N ILE A 16 -16.84 3.04 16.32
CA ILE A 16 -16.35 3.66 17.55
C ILE A 16 -14.83 3.93 17.46
N ASP A 17 -14.14 3.29 16.52
CA ASP A 17 -12.71 3.50 16.33
C ASP A 17 -12.45 4.90 15.74
N GLU A 18 -11.42 5.57 16.26
CA GLU A 18 -10.92 6.81 15.66
C GLU A 18 -10.33 6.56 14.27
N GLU A 19 -10.42 7.55 13.38
CA GLU A 19 -9.79 7.48 12.06
C GLU A 19 -8.27 7.30 12.19
N ASP A 20 -7.70 6.39 11.40
CA ASP A 20 -6.27 6.13 11.46
C ASP A 20 -5.51 7.08 10.53
N GLU A 21 -4.62 7.89 11.11
CA GLU A 21 -3.81 8.88 10.39
C GLU A 21 -3.07 8.27 9.17
N LEU A 22 -2.54 7.05 9.29
CA LEU A 22 -1.82 6.40 8.19
C LEU A 22 -2.75 6.14 7.01
N GLU A 23 -3.93 5.58 7.29
CA GLU A 23 -4.92 5.27 6.26
C GLU A 23 -5.44 6.55 5.61
N LEU A 24 -5.72 7.61 6.38
CA LEU A 24 -6.15 8.90 5.84
C LEU A 24 -5.12 9.51 4.89
N VAL A 25 -3.84 9.51 5.27
CA VAL A 25 -2.75 10.01 4.42
C VAL A 25 -2.66 9.20 3.14
N TRP A 26 -2.69 7.87 3.22
CA TRP A 26 -2.56 7.00 2.05
C TRP A 26 -3.78 7.09 1.11
N GLN A 27 -4.98 7.22 1.67
CA GLN A 27 -6.18 7.50 0.89
C GLN A 27 -6.10 8.86 0.19
N CYS A 28 -5.60 9.89 0.88
CA CYS A 28 -5.40 11.21 0.29
C CYS A 28 -4.40 11.14 -0.88
N ASP A 29 -3.23 10.52 -0.66
CA ASP A 29 -2.22 10.33 -1.69
C ASP A 29 -2.75 9.49 -2.86
N TRP A 30 -3.57 8.47 -2.62
CA TRP A 30 -4.25 7.71 -3.68
C TRP A 30 -5.14 8.59 -4.57
N ARG A 31 -6.00 9.41 -3.96
CA ARG A 31 -6.93 10.30 -4.69
C ARG A 31 -6.16 11.33 -5.51
N MET A 32 -5.12 11.92 -4.91
CA MET A 32 -4.32 12.96 -5.55
C MET A 32 -3.42 12.40 -6.66
N GLU A 33 -2.86 11.21 -6.45
CA GLU A 33 -1.79 10.71 -7.31
C GLU A 33 -2.23 9.71 -8.38
N LEU A 34 -3.21 8.83 -8.09
CA LEU A 34 -3.56 7.69 -8.95
C LEU A 34 -5.01 7.69 -9.43
N GLU A 35 -5.98 8.12 -8.62
CA GLU A 35 -7.40 7.94 -8.93
C GLU A 35 -7.80 8.61 -10.26
N GLY A 36 -7.41 9.87 -10.47
CA GLY A 36 -7.64 10.58 -11.73
C GLY A 36 -6.92 9.93 -12.92
N LEU A 37 -5.63 9.60 -12.76
CA LEU A 37 -4.83 8.97 -13.82
C LEU A 37 -5.43 7.64 -14.31
N LEU A 38 -6.02 6.87 -13.39
CA LEU A 38 -6.68 5.60 -13.72
C LEU A 38 -8.08 5.81 -14.31
N ALA A 39 -8.79 6.87 -13.92
CA ALA A 39 -10.11 7.21 -14.44
C ALA A 39 -10.05 7.76 -15.88
N ASP A 40 -8.99 8.48 -16.22
CA ASP A 40 -8.79 9.08 -17.54
C ASP A 40 -8.57 8.01 -18.64
N GLY A 41 -8.31 6.75 -18.27
CA GLY A 41 -8.19 5.64 -19.22
C GLY A 41 -6.99 5.74 -20.16
N GLY A 42 -5.97 6.52 -19.77
CA GLY A 42 -4.73 6.68 -20.52
C GLY A 42 -3.98 5.36 -20.73
N SER A 43 -3.07 5.34 -21.70
CA SER A 43 -2.21 4.18 -21.88
C SER A 43 -1.32 3.99 -20.67
N GLU A 44 -0.82 2.77 -20.48
CA GLU A 44 0.13 2.50 -19.42
C GLU A 44 1.40 3.38 -19.48
N SER A 45 1.86 3.69 -20.69
CA SER A 45 3.00 4.59 -20.89
C SER A 45 2.70 5.99 -20.38
N ASP A 46 1.47 6.47 -20.57
CA ASP A 46 1.05 7.80 -20.11
C ASP A 46 1.00 7.83 -18.58
N ILE A 47 0.46 6.78 -17.96
CA ILE A 47 0.41 6.65 -16.49
C ILE A 47 1.83 6.65 -15.92
N ILE A 48 2.74 5.83 -16.45
CA ILE A 48 4.12 5.77 -15.98
C ILE A 48 4.82 7.12 -16.15
N SER A 49 4.61 7.79 -17.29
CA SER A 49 5.21 9.11 -17.56
C SER A 49 4.72 10.17 -16.57
N ALA A 50 3.41 10.20 -16.30
CA ALA A 50 2.83 11.11 -15.31
C ALA A 50 3.34 10.82 -13.88
N LEU A 51 3.47 9.54 -13.51
CA LEU A 51 4.03 9.17 -12.21
C LEU A 51 5.53 9.56 -12.11
N GLN A 52 6.30 9.40 -13.19
CA GLN A 52 7.72 9.83 -13.26
C GLN A 52 7.87 11.34 -13.07
N GLU A 53 7.00 12.12 -13.69
CA GLU A 53 6.95 13.57 -13.51
C GLU A 53 6.63 13.92 -12.05
N LYS A 54 5.63 13.28 -11.45
CA LYS A 54 5.25 13.49 -10.04
C LYS A 54 6.40 13.18 -9.08
N VAL A 55 7.10 12.06 -9.25
CA VAL A 55 8.25 11.72 -8.38
C VAL A 55 9.48 12.60 -8.62
N SER A 56 9.50 13.42 -9.67
CA SER A 56 10.59 14.38 -9.93
C SER A 56 10.59 15.59 -9.00
N VAL A 57 9.46 15.87 -8.36
CA VAL A 57 9.30 16.96 -7.38
C VAL A 57 9.66 16.45 -5.98
N GLN A 58 10.29 17.31 -5.17
CA GLN A 58 10.85 16.93 -3.85
C GLN A 58 9.86 16.22 -2.90
N ALA A 59 8.58 16.61 -2.92
CA ALA A 59 7.54 16.00 -2.09
C ALA A 59 6.74 14.88 -2.79
N GLY A 60 6.98 14.63 -4.08
CA GLY A 60 6.16 13.74 -4.89
C GLY A 60 6.49 12.26 -4.71
N HIS A 61 7.77 11.92 -4.51
CA HIS A 61 8.19 10.52 -4.34
C HIS A 61 7.47 9.81 -3.16
N PRO A 62 7.44 10.37 -1.93
CA PRO A 62 6.70 9.75 -0.82
C PRO A 62 5.20 9.56 -1.10
N ARG A 63 4.55 10.53 -1.74
CA ARG A 63 3.11 10.49 -2.05
C ARG A 63 2.78 9.43 -3.09
N VAL A 64 3.53 9.39 -4.19
CA VAL A 64 3.35 8.36 -5.22
C VAL A 64 3.60 6.97 -4.65
N VAL A 65 4.62 6.80 -3.80
CA VAL A 65 4.86 5.52 -3.14
C VAL A 65 3.70 5.14 -2.22
N ASN A 66 3.22 6.05 -1.35
CA ASN A 66 2.05 5.79 -0.50
C ASN A 66 0.82 5.39 -1.33
N ALA A 67 0.54 6.13 -2.40
CA ALA A 67 -0.57 5.87 -3.31
C ALA A 67 -0.47 4.48 -3.95
N LEU A 68 0.70 4.09 -4.46
CA LEU A 68 0.92 2.78 -5.07
C LEU A 68 0.84 1.65 -4.04
N LEU A 69 1.39 1.84 -2.83
CA LEU A 69 1.25 0.87 -1.73
C LEU A 69 -0.22 0.68 -1.35
N PHE A 70 -0.99 1.76 -1.24
CA PHE A 70 -2.42 1.69 -0.98
C PHE A 70 -3.17 0.93 -2.07
N GLY A 71 -2.88 1.21 -3.35
CA GLY A 71 -3.43 0.49 -4.49
C GLY A 71 -3.13 -1.01 -4.44
N ILE A 72 -1.87 -1.39 -4.17
CA ILE A 72 -1.45 -2.80 -4.08
C ILE A 72 -2.23 -3.55 -2.98
N LEU A 73 -2.41 -2.92 -1.82
CA LEU A 73 -3.06 -3.54 -0.66
C LEU A 73 -4.59 -3.59 -0.78
N CYS A 74 -5.19 -2.58 -1.40
CA CYS A 74 -6.64 -2.42 -1.42
C CYS A 74 -7.30 -2.90 -2.73
N ASP A 75 -6.57 -2.93 -3.85
CA ASP A 75 -7.07 -3.35 -5.16
C ASP A 75 -6.28 -4.55 -5.69
N ARG A 76 -6.74 -5.74 -5.28
CA ARG A 76 -6.06 -7.01 -5.58
C ARG A 76 -5.96 -7.30 -7.08
N PRO A 77 -7.01 -7.12 -7.91
CA PRO A 77 -6.91 -7.36 -9.35
C PRO A 77 -5.83 -6.52 -10.04
N ARG A 78 -5.59 -5.29 -9.58
CA ARG A 78 -4.59 -4.37 -10.16
C ARG A 78 -3.25 -4.35 -9.44
N ALA A 79 -3.10 -5.10 -8.34
CA ALA A 79 -1.89 -5.10 -7.52
C ALA A 79 -0.58 -5.42 -8.29
N PRO A 80 -0.52 -6.41 -9.20
CA PRO A 80 0.69 -6.66 -9.99
C PRO A 80 1.08 -5.46 -10.87
N THR A 81 0.09 -4.78 -11.44
CA THR A 81 0.29 -3.57 -12.25
C THR A 81 0.82 -2.43 -11.40
N PHE A 82 0.23 -2.17 -10.24
CA PHE A 82 0.70 -1.13 -9.32
C PHE A 82 2.10 -1.43 -8.76
N PHE A 83 2.42 -2.70 -8.51
CA PHE A 83 3.76 -3.10 -8.11
C PHE A 83 4.81 -2.85 -9.22
N ARG A 84 4.43 -3.08 -10.48
CA ARG A 84 5.28 -2.71 -11.62
C ARG A 84 5.48 -1.20 -11.71
N TYR A 85 4.42 -0.41 -11.55
CA TYR A 85 4.55 1.05 -11.51
C TYR A 85 5.49 1.50 -10.40
N LEU A 86 5.35 0.94 -9.19
CA LEU A 86 6.25 1.21 -8.06
C LEU A 86 7.70 0.93 -8.43
N THR A 87 7.97 -0.21 -9.03
CA THR A 87 9.32 -0.62 -9.46
C THR A 87 9.93 0.33 -10.48
N LEU A 88 9.12 0.91 -11.36
CA LEU A 88 9.59 1.86 -12.37
C LEU A 88 9.86 3.25 -11.81
N VAL A 89 9.13 3.69 -10.78
CA VAL A 89 9.16 5.09 -10.28
C VAL A 89 9.95 5.27 -8.98
N VAL A 90 10.30 4.18 -8.28
CA VAL A 90 11.05 4.25 -7.02
C VAL A 90 12.47 4.79 -7.25
N ARG A 91 12.90 5.75 -6.43
CA ARG A 91 14.20 6.44 -6.57
C ARG A 91 15.21 6.13 -5.46
N ASP A 92 14.75 5.55 -4.36
CA ASP A 92 15.49 5.37 -3.12
C ASP A 92 15.75 3.89 -2.79
N GLY A 93 15.70 3.02 -3.81
CA GLY A 93 15.87 1.58 -3.62
C GLY A 93 14.82 0.98 -2.68
N TYR A 94 13.60 1.53 -2.68
CA TYR A 94 12.46 1.14 -1.83
C TYR A 94 12.63 1.44 -0.34
N ALA A 95 13.59 2.28 0.07
CA ALA A 95 13.82 2.60 1.48
C ALA A 95 12.56 3.17 2.16
N TYR A 96 11.89 4.14 1.53
CA TYR A 96 10.65 4.71 2.03
C TYR A 96 9.51 3.68 2.05
N ALA A 97 9.37 2.88 0.99
CA ALA A 97 8.36 1.82 0.93
C ALA A 97 8.54 0.80 2.06
N CYS A 98 9.76 0.32 2.29
CA CYS A 98 10.05 -0.62 3.39
C CYS A 98 9.75 0.00 4.76
N LYS A 99 10.08 1.28 4.97
CA LYS A 99 9.74 1.99 6.22
C LYS A 99 8.23 2.04 6.45
N GLN A 100 7.46 2.36 5.41
CA GLN A 100 6.00 2.40 5.48
C GLN A 100 5.39 1.02 5.74
N LEU A 101 5.88 -0.01 5.04
CA LEU A 101 5.44 -1.39 5.24
C LEU A 101 5.82 -1.92 6.63
N GLN A 102 6.98 -1.54 7.16
CA GLN A 102 7.39 -1.88 8.51
C GLN A 102 6.44 -1.26 9.55
N ARG A 103 6.10 0.03 9.40
CA ARG A 103 5.12 0.71 10.25
C ARG A 103 3.76 0.04 10.19
N LEU A 104 3.30 -0.28 8.98
CA LEU A 104 2.03 -0.99 8.77
C LEU A 104 2.04 -2.37 9.45
N ALA A 105 3.10 -3.16 9.24
CA ALA A 105 3.27 -4.48 9.82
C ALA A 105 3.30 -4.45 11.36
N LEU A 106 3.92 -3.42 11.96
CA LEU A 106 4.07 -3.32 13.41
C LEU A 106 2.81 -2.79 14.10
N GLU A 107 2.24 -1.71 13.57
CA GLU A 107 1.21 -0.92 14.26
C GLU A 107 -0.21 -1.25 13.79
N LYS A 108 -0.37 -1.66 12.53
CA LYS A 108 -1.68 -1.71 11.87
C LYS A 108 -2.08 -3.11 11.43
N PHE A 109 -1.15 -4.07 11.37
CA PHE A 109 -1.45 -5.43 10.95
C PHE A 109 -2.63 -6.07 11.69
N PRO A 110 -2.79 -5.94 13.03
CA PRO A 110 -3.97 -6.46 13.72
C PRO A 110 -5.27 -5.73 13.34
N LYS A 111 -5.17 -4.44 12.99
CA LYS A 111 -6.32 -3.61 12.56
C LYS A 111 -6.71 -3.84 11.09
N MET A 112 -5.88 -4.53 10.30
CA MET A 112 -6.22 -4.89 8.92
C MET A 112 -7.23 -6.05 8.86
N ASN A 113 -7.45 -6.76 9.97
CA ASN A 113 -8.43 -7.82 10.08
C ASN A 113 -9.54 -7.44 11.05
N ASP A 114 -10.74 -7.99 10.82
CA ASP A 114 -11.78 -7.94 11.84
C ASP A 114 -11.30 -8.74 13.06
N ARG A 115 -11.45 -8.18 14.27
CA ARG A 115 -10.97 -8.79 15.52
C ARG A 115 -11.62 -10.15 15.81
N GLY A 116 -12.73 -10.48 15.14
CA GLY A 116 -13.40 -11.79 15.23
C GLY A 116 -13.03 -12.79 14.12
N ALA A 117 -12.18 -12.41 13.14
CA ALA A 117 -11.91 -13.25 11.99
C ALA A 117 -10.86 -14.35 12.29
N ILE A 118 -11.20 -15.59 11.93
CA ILE A 118 -10.35 -16.79 12.10
C ILE A 118 -9.25 -16.86 11.02
N GLN A 119 -9.42 -16.15 9.91
CA GLN A 119 -8.49 -16.16 8.78
C GLN A 119 -7.90 -14.78 8.53
N ALA A 120 -6.72 -14.76 7.91
CA ALA A 120 -6.08 -13.51 7.49
C ALA A 120 -6.98 -12.73 6.54
N SER A 121 -7.06 -11.41 6.74
CA SER A 121 -7.82 -10.55 5.85
C SER A 121 -7.18 -10.45 4.46
N LEU A 122 -7.95 -9.98 3.49
CA LEU A 122 -7.47 -9.77 2.13
C LEU A 122 -6.28 -8.79 2.06
N GLN A 123 -6.32 -7.75 2.90
CA GLN A 123 -5.25 -6.76 3.02
C GLN A 123 -4.00 -7.36 3.67
N GLN A 124 -4.16 -8.21 4.70
CA GLN A 124 -3.03 -8.93 5.31
C GLN A 124 -2.37 -9.88 4.30
N ALA A 125 -3.17 -10.62 3.54
CA ALA A 125 -2.67 -11.49 2.48
C ALA A 125 -1.90 -10.68 1.41
N GLN A 126 -2.37 -9.49 1.04
CA GLN A 126 -1.65 -8.63 0.11
C GLN A 126 -0.37 -8.03 0.66
N LEU A 127 -0.33 -7.69 1.95
CA LEU A 127 0.92 -7.26 2.57
C LEU A 127 1.97 -8.37 2.51
N LEU A 128 1.57 -9.62 2.81
CA LEU A 128 2.45 -10.77 2.72
C LEU A 128 2.92 -11.03 1.28
N TRP A 129 2.00 -10.90 0.30
CA TRP A 129 2.35 -11.00 -1.12
C TRP A 129 3.38 -9.94 -1.52
N LEU A 130 3.15 -8.67 -1.18
CA LEU A 130 4.05 -7.57 -1.52
C LEU A 130 5.44 -7.77 -0.89
N VAL A 131 5.49 -8.16 0.39
CA VAL A 131 6.76 -8.42 1.07
C VAL A 131 7.50 -9.58 0.41
N ARG A 132 6.80 -10.64 -0.03
CA ARG A 132 7.41 -11.74 -0.79
C ARG A 132 8.05 -11.24 -2.08
N GLU A 133 7.35 -10.38 -2.83
CA GLU A 133 7.89 -9.82 -4.07
C GLU A 133 9.14 -8.94 -3.81
N LEU A 134 9.14 -8.13 -2.74
CA LEU A 134 10.32 -7.34 -2.34
C LEU A 134 11.51 -8.23 -1.92
N VAL A 135 11.26 -9.34 -1.22
CA VAL A 135 12.30 -10.33 -0.90
C VAL A 135 12.86 -10.96 -2.17
N ALA A 136 12.00 -11.33 -3.13
CA ALA A 136 12.43 -11.92 -4.39
C ALA A 136 13.29 -10.96 -5.22
N LEU A 137 13.03 -9.66 -5.12
CA LEU A 137 13.85 -8.59 -5.74
C LEU A 137 15.15 -8.28 -4.99
N GLY A 138 15.38 -8.85 -3.80
CA GLY A 138 16.58 -8.58 -3.00
C GLY A 138 16.63 -7.15 -2.43
N VAL A 139 15.47 -6.55 -2.16
CA VAL A 139 15.37 -5.17 -1.66
C VAL A 139 15.95 -5.05 -0.25
N LEU A 140 16.78 -4.02 -0.02
CA LEU A 140 17.37 -3.73 1.29
C LEU A 140 16.29 -3.24 2.27
N GLY A 141 16.34 -3.73 3.51
CA GLY A 141 15.41 -3.35 4.58
C GLY A 141 14.13 -4.20 4.65
N THR A 142 13.92 -5.13 3.71
CA THR A 142 12.79 -6.07 3.76
C THR A 142 12.89 -7.04 4.94
N ASP A 143 14.11 -7.36 5.40
CA ASP A 143 14.38 -8.12 6.63
C ASP A 143 13.67 -7.50 7.86
N LYS A 144 13.69 -6.17 7.98
CA LYS A 144 13.02 -5.46 9.09
C LYS A 144 11.50 -5.56 9.01
N VAL A 145 10.94 -5.56 7.80
CA VAL A 145 9.51 -5.77 7.58
C VAL A 145 9.14 -7.20 7.96
N CYS A 146 9.92 -8.19 7.52
CA CYS A 146 9.74 -9.60 7.89
C CYS A 146 9.76 -9.81 9.41
N VAL A 147 10.74 -9.26 10.11
CA VAL A 147 10.80 -9.35 11.58
C VAL A 147 9.58 -8.69 12.23
N SER A 148 9.09 -7.57 11.70
CA SER A 148 7.91 -6.89 12.22
C SER A 148 6.63 -7.71 12.01
N LEU A 149 6.52 -8.43 10.89
CA LEU A 149 5.43 -9.38 10.62
C LEU A 149 5.51 -10.63 11.50
N LEU A 150 6.70 -11.20 11.69
CA LEU A 150 6.89 -12.37 12.56
C LEU A 150 6.47 -12.09 14.01
N ARG A 151 6.64 -10.86 14.49
CA ARG A 151 6.17 -10.43 15.82
C ARG A 151 4.64 -10.39 15.95
N GLN A 152 3.90 -10.34 14.84
CA GLN A 152 2.44 -10.40 14.85
C GLN A 152 1.91 -11.83 15.02
N ILE A 153 2.77 -12.84 14.87
CA ILE A 153 2.44 -14.22 15.16
C ILE A 153 2.44 -14.38 16.69
N ALA A 154 1.28 -14.22 17.31
CA ALA A 154 1.10 -14.50 18.73
C ALA A 154 1.23 -16.00 18.97
N GLY A 155 2.17 -16.42 19.83
CA GLY A 155 2.29 -17.81 20.24
C GLY A 155 1.11 -18.22 21.13
N GLY A 156 0.31 -19.19 20.69
CA GLY A 156 -0.77 -19.79 21.49
C GLY A 156 -2.18 -19.67 20.93
N ASN A 157 -2.36 -19.11 19.72
CA ASN A 157 -3.64 -19.10 18.99
C ASN A 157 -3.66 -20.15 17.87
#